data_AF-A0A2N2S5G4-F1
#
_entry.id   AF-A0A2N2S5G4-F1
#
_cell.length_a   1.000
_cell.length_b   1.000
_cell.length_c   1.000
_cell.angle_alpha   90.00
_cell.angle_beta   90.00
_cell.angle_gamma   90.00
#
_symmetry.space_group_name_H-M   'P 1'
#
loop_
_entity.id
_entity.type
_entity.pdbx_description
1 polymer ?
#
loop_
_entity_poly.entity_id
_entity_poly.type
_entity_poly.pdbx_seq_one_letter_code
_entity_poly.pdbx_strand_id
1 'polypeptide(L)'
;HPSQLYQFALEGVVLFGLLWWYSSKPRPIGAISAVFLMVYGAGRFLVEFAREPDSYLGLLSMGLSMGQWLSLPMVLLGIWMWFQAHRQKFS
;
A
#
# COMPACT_ATOMS: atom_id res chain seq x y z
N HIS A 1 5.60 17.77 -14.35
CA HIS A 1 5.11 16.95 -13.23
C HIS A 1 5.14 15.45 -13.58
N PRO A 2 6.32 14.81 -13.47
CA PRO A 2 6.46 13.37 -13.68
C PRO A 2 5.76 12.51 -12.60
N SER A 3 5.31 13.12 -11.49
CA SER A 3 4.63 12.43 -10.37
C SER A 3 3.33 11.71 -10.76
N GLN A 4 2.57 12.22 -11.75
CA GLN A 4 1.33 11.55 -12.19
C GLN A 4 1.59 10.24 -12.96
N LEU A 5 2.66 10.20 -13.78
CA LEU A 5 3.07 8.98 -14.47
C LEU A 5 3.56 7.93 -13.48
N TYR A 6 4.32 8.33 -12.46
CA TYR A 6 4.73 7.43 -11.39
C TYR A 6 3.53 6.93 -10.57
N GLN A 7 2.60 7.80 -10.19
CA GLN A 7 1.36 7.38 -9.51
C GLN A 7 0.55 6.40 -10.35
N PHE A 8 0.32 6.70 -11.63
CA PHE A 8 -0.43 5.83 -12.53
C PHE A 8 0.27 4.48 -12.72
N ALA A 9 1.59 4.47 -12.90
CA ALA A 9 2.35 3.25 -13.04
C ALA A 9 2.32 2.40 -11.76
N LEU A 10 2.50 3.03 -10.59
CA LEU A 10 2.69 2.35 -9.31
C LEU A 10 1.35 1.94 -8.66
N GLU A 11 0.38 2.86 -8.61
CA GLU A 11 -0.98 2.60 -8.07
C GLU A 11 -1.90 1.89 -9.07
N GLY A 12 -1.65 2.04 -10.37
CA GLY A 12 -2.44 1.40 -11.42
C GLY A 12 -1.79 0.10 -11.92
N VAL A 13 -0.77 0.23 -12.77
CA VAL A 13 -0.21 -0.90 -13.53
C VAL A 13 0.47 -1.94 -12.64
N VAL A 14 1.32 -1.51 -11.71
CA VAL A 14 2.06 -2.40 -10.80
C VAL A 14 1.09 -3.07 -9.82
N LEU A 15 0.20 -2.30 -9.21
CA LEU A 15 -0.79 -2.83 -8.28
C LEU A 15 -1.71 -3.86 -8.97
N PHE A 16 -2.21 -3.54 -10.16
CA PHE A 16 -3.05 -4.43 -10.94
C PHE A 16 -2.30 -5.71 -11.33
N GLY A 17 -1.09 -5.60 -11.89
CA GLY A 17 -0.29 -6.76 -12.29
C GLY A 17 0.05 -7.68 -11.12
N LEU A 18 0.40 -7.09 -9.97
CA LEU A 18 0.71 -7.85 -8.76
C LEU A 18 -0.51 -8.58 -8.21
N LEU A 19 -1.67 -7.93 -8.16
CA LEU A 19 -2.90 -8.55 -7.69
C LEU A 19 -3.42 -9.61 -8.65
N TRP A 20 -3.32 -9.39 -9.96
CA TRP A 20 -3.65 -10.36 -10.99
C TRP A 20 -2.80 -11.62 -10.86
N TRP A 21 -1.49 -11.45 -10.72
CA TRP A 21 -0.58 -12.57 -10.50
C TRP A 21 -0.85 -13.28 -9.16
N TYR A 22 -1.11 -12.52 -8.09
CA TYR A 22 -1.38 -13.09 -6.77
C TYR A 22 -2.71 -13.87 -6.71
N SER A 23 -3.73 -13.40 -7.43
CA SER A 23 -5.06 -14.01 -7.56
C SER A 23 -5.10 -15.20 -8.52
N SER A 24 -4.05 -15.39 -9.33
CA SER A 24 -3.92 -16.53 -10.26
C SER A 24 -3.87 -17.90 -9.56
N LYS A 25 -3.78 -17.94 -8.23
CA LYS A 25 -3.83 -19.18 -7.41
C LYS A 25 -4.95 -19.09 -6.38
N PRO A 26 -5.55 -20.21 -5.96
CA PRO A 26 -6.56 -20.21 -4.89
C PRO A 26 -6.00 -19.66 -3.56
N ARG A 27 -6.49 -18.49 -3.15
CA ARG A 27 -6.11 -17.82 -1.90
C ARG A 27 -7.25 -17.86 -0.89
N PRO A 28 -6.94 -17.87 0.43
CA PRO A 28 -7.98 -17.74 1.44
C PRO A 28 -8.72 -16.41 1.30
N ILE A 29 -9.98 -16.40 1.75
CA ILE A 29 -10.84 -15.22 1.75
C ILE A 29 -10.13 -14.09 2.51
N GLY A 30 -10.08 -12.90 1.93
CA GLY A 30 -9.42 -11.72 2.51
C GLY A 30 -7.93 -11.57 2.19
N ALA A 31 -7.24 -12.59 1.66
CA ALA A 31 -5.80 -12.47 1.35
C ALA A 31 -5.50 -11.53 0.19
N ILE A 32 -6.36 -11.47 -0.83
CA ILE A 32 -6.19 -10.55 -1.97
C ILE A 32 -6.39 -9.10 -1.51
N SER A 33 -7.43 -8.83 -0.70
CA SER A 33 -7.68 -7.51 -0.11
C SER A 33 -6.55 -7.07 0.83
N ALA A 34 -5.98 -8.01 1.59
CA ALA A 34 -4.81 -7.76 2.42
C ALA A 34 -3.59 -7.32 1.59
N VAL A 35 -3.30 -8.02 0.50
CA VAL A 35 -2.20 -7.66 -0.42
C VAL A 35 -2.46 -6.31 -1.09
N PHE A 36 -3.70 -6.02 -1.49
CA PHE A 36 -4.07 -4.71 -2.03
C PHE A 36 -3.75 -3.59 -1.02
N LEU A 37 -4.18 -3.73 0.24
CA LEU A 37 -3.93 -2.74 1.28
C LEU A 37 -2.43 -2.53 1.55
N MET A 38 -1.66 -3.62 1.61
CA MET A 38 -0.21 -3.54 1.83
C MET A 38 0.50 -2.83 0.67
N VAL A 39 0.23 -3.23 -0.57
CA VAL A 39 0.93 -2.70 -1.75
C VAL A 39 0.49 -1.26 -2.05
N TYR A 40 -0.81 -0.96 -1.94
CA TYR A 40 -1.32 0.39 -2.13
C TYR A 40 -0.82 1.34 -1.03
N GLY A 41 -0.87 0.92 0.24
CA GLY A 41 -0.33 1.70 1.36
C GLY A 41 1.17 1.97 1.19
N ALA A 42 1.97 0.96 0.88
CA ALA A 42 3.40 1.14 0.64
C ALA A 42 3.69 2.04 -0.56
N GLY A 43 2.96 1.87 -1.67
CA GLY A 43 3.06 2.72 -2.85
C GLY A 43 2.76 4.18 -2.53
N ARG A 44 1.68 4.44 -1.78
CA ARG A 44 1.29 5.79 -1.35
C ARG A 44 2.35 6.43 -0.45
N PHE A 45 2.93 5.67 0.48
CA PHE A 45 4.03 6.14 1.33
C PHE A 45 5.26 6.56 0.49
N LEU A 46 5.65 5.72 -0.48
CA LEU A 46 6.81 5.96 -1.34
C LEU A 46 6.59 7.13 -2.30
N VAL A 47 5.42 7.23 -2.92
CA VAL A 47 5.05 8.34 -3.81
C VAL A 47 5.11 9.64 -3.03
N GLU A 48 4.53 9.67 -1.83
CA GLU A 48 4.50 10.85 -0.97
C GLU A 48 5.90 11.22 -0.44
N PHE A 49 6.75 10.23 -0.17
CA PHE A 49 8.15 10.44 0.20
C PHE A 49 9.00 10.97 -0.96
N ALA A 50 8.73 10.53 -2.19
CA ALA A 50 9.43 10.96 -3.41
C ALA A 50 8.89 12.28 -3.98
N ARG A 51 7.71 12.72 -3.54
CA ARG A 51 7.08 13.97 -3.94
C ARG A 51 7.74 15.12 -3.17
N GLU A 52 8.48 15.96 -3.90
CA GLU A 52 9.17 17.19 -3.45
C GLU A 52 9.72 17.13 -2.00
N PRO A 53 11.06 16.98 -1.82
CA PRO A 53 11.71 17.09 -0.51
C PRO A 53 11.76 18.55 -0.01
N ASP A 54 10.69 19.32 -0.25
CA ASP A 54 10.53 20.68 0.22
C ASP A 54 10.24 20.64 1.72
N SER A 55 11.36 20.64 2.41
CA SER A 55 11.65 20.99 3.81
C SER A 55 11.01 22.31 4.30
N TYR A 56 9.83 22.70 3.79
CA TYR A 56 9.19 23.98 4.07
C TYR A 56 7.71 23.93 4.46
N LEU A 57 6.94 22.84 4.22
CA LEU A 57 5.47 22.87 4.39
C LEU A 57 4.89 22.24 5.67
N GLY A 58 5.70 22.06 6.72
CA GLY A 58 5.19 21.68 8.04
C GLY A 58 5.03 20.17 8.19
N LEU A 59 6.12 19.55 8.65
CA LEU A 59 6.09 18.20 9.19
C LEU A 59 5.01 18.12 10.30
N LEU A 60 4.04 17.21 10.17
CA LEU A 60 3.23 16.79 11.31
C LEU A 60 4.13 16.03 12.29
N SER A 61 3.62 15.74 13.50
CA SER A 61 4.37 15.03 14.55
C SER A 61 5.18 13.85 13.99
N MET A 62 6.49 13.84 14.26
CA MET A 62 7.51 12.89 13.77
C MET A 62 8.08 13.07 12.35
N GLY A 63 7.80 14.16 11.63
CA GLY A 63 8.46 14.35 10.33
C GLY A 63 7.77 13.67 9.15
N LEU A 64 6.50 13.28 9.31
CA LEU A 64 5.74 12.58 8.28
C LEU A 64 4.61 13.46 7.72
N SER A 65 4.29 13.28 6.43
CA SER A 65 3.14 13.94 5.80
C SER A 65 1.82 13.24 6.21
N MET A 66 0.69 13.92 5.98
CA MET A 66 -0.63 13.34 6.19
C MET A 66 -0.87 12.07 5.34
N GLY A 67 -0.33 12.03 4.12
CA GLY A 67 -0.40 10.86 3.24
C GLY A 67 0.36 9.66 3.81
N GLN A 68 1.52 9.91 4.43
CA GLN A 68 2.30 8.88 5.12
C GLN A 68 1.58 8.36 6.37
N TRP A 69 1.00 9.25 7.16
CA TRP A 69 0.19 8.87 8.32
C TRP A 69 -1.02 8.00 7.97
N LEU A 70 -1.69 8.25 6.84
CA LEU A 70 -2.79 7.42 6.36
C LEU A 70 -2.31 6.10 5.78
N SER A 71 -1.12 6.06 5.17
CA SER A 71 -0.58 4.83 4.58
C SER A 71 -0.14 3.79 5.61
N LEU A 72 0.40 4.21 6.75
CA LEU A 72 0.83 3.32 7.84
C LEU A 72 -0.28 2.38 8.35
N PRO A 73 -1.46 2.87 8.78
CA PRO A 73 -2.54 1.99 9.24
C PRO A 73 -3.06 1.10 8.12
N MET A 74 -3.03 1.54 6.85
CA MET A 74 -3.41 0.68 5.73
C MET A 74 -2.47 -0.52 5.59
N VAL A 75 -1.16 -0.30 5.66
CA VAL A 75 -0.16 -1.38 5.60
C VAL A 75 -0.31 -2.32 6.81
N LEU A 76 -0.47 -1.77 8.02
CA LEU A 76 -0.64 -2.56 9.23
C LEU A 76 -1.92 -3.42 9.20
N LEU A 77 -3.04 -2.85 8.75
CA LEU A 77 -4.30 -3.57 8.55
C LEU A 77 -4.14 -4.66 7.49
N GLY A 78 -3.45 -4.37 6.38
CA GLY A 78 -3.14 -5.35 5.35
C GLY A 78 -2.33 -6.53 5.90
N ILE A 79 -1.29 -6.28 6.69
CA ILE A 79 -0.49 -7.32 7.36
C ILE A 79 -1.37 -8.16 8.28
N TRP A 80 -2.17 -7.52 9.14
CA TRP A 80 -3.06 -8.21 10.07
C TRP A 80 -4.10 -9.08 9.34
N MET A 81 -4.74 -8.56 8.29
CA MET A 81 -5.68 -9.31 7.46
C MET A 81 -5.00 -10.48 6.76
N TRP A 82 -3.76 -10.31 6.28
CA TRP A 82 -3.01 -11.37 5.63
C TRP A 82 -2.75 -12.52 6.60
N PHE A 83 -2.28 -12.23 7.82
CA PHE A 83 -2.09 -13.24 8.86
C PHE A 83 -3.41 -13.94 9.20
N GLN A 84 -4.50 -13.20 9.42
CA GLN A 84 -5.81 -13.78 9.71
C GLN A 84 -6.31 -14.70 8.60
N ALA A 85 -6.20 -14.29 7.33
CA ALA A 85 -6.62 -15.10 6.19
C ALA A 85 -5.86 -16.43 6.12
N HIS A 86 -4.57 -16.45 6.47
CA HIS A 86 -3.76 -17.67 6.47
C HIS A 86 -3.98 -18.54 7.72
N ARG A 87 -4.45 -17.97 8.84
CA ARG A 87 -4.86 -18.73 10.02
C ARG A 87 -6.19 -19.45 9.83
N GLN A 88 -7.13 -18.88 9.09
CA GLN A 88 -8.43 -19.50 8.81
C GLN A 88 -8.35 -20.72 7.87
N LYS A 89 -7.25 -20.89 7.14
CA LYS A 89 -7.02 -22.08 6.30
C LYS A 89 -6.77 -23.38 7.08
N PHE A 90 -6.70 -23.31 8.41
CA PHE A 90 -6.47 -24.45 9.32
C PHE A 90 -7.70 -24.87 10.15
N SER A 91 -8.92 -24.44 9.78
CA SER A 91 -10.15 -24.95 10.39
C SER A 91 -10.98 -25.79 9.43
#